data_AF-A0A6B2VDS1-F1
#
_entry.id   AF-A0A6B2VDS1-F1
#
_cell.length_a   1.000
_cell.length_b   1.000
_cell.length_c   1.000
_cell.angle_alpha   90.00
_cell.angle_beta   90.00
_cell.angle_gamma   90.00
#
_symmetry.space_group_name_H-M   'P 1'
#
loop_
_entity.id
_entity.type
_entity.pdbx_description
1 polymer ?
#
loop_
_entity_poly.entity_id
_entity_poly.type
_entity_poly.pdbx_seq_one_letter_code
_entity_poly.pdbx_strand_id
1 'polypeptide(L)'
;RALRAERAEIAGAPDDVPEADEDDPKASLPALREAYRAASQVYEKVGVGADLRAEQARAESDESAARAELDRLSNKVRTRAEQLLTSPDGSDGPSRQAAAARAEELVQLLETRMTSASEQLGRLRGETERLAPEDGEAHTGLPEEQLPRDAEHAQALLRTAGAELASRTEALNQARDAHTELLEAHRAAEDAAGGFDEIAAMLRDLLREHTGEDEQEEPEPYPGSPEAARQAAAEARRSLRGCAADLSAAEAAVREASDILVRHANSTRYEQVRTPARQQIRELPASALPEHAQKWADAFAPRLRVLTDELAQLERNRDSIVDRLRGLVESALATLRSAQRLSRLPEGLGEWSGQEFLRIRFEEPDQATLTERLGEVVDEATRAAVRKNSDLRRDGMSLLLRGVAAALQPKGVAVEILKPDAVLRAERVPVGQMGDVFSGGQLLTAAIALYCTMAALRSNDRGHDKHRHAGTLFLDNPIGRANATYLLELQRAVSDALGVQLLYTTGLFDTTALAEFPLVIRLRNDADLRAGLKYISVEEHLRPGLPRETPTGETVHSEITATRMFKRPAPSTP
;
A
#
# COMPACT_ATOMS: atom_id res chain seq x y z
N ARG A 1 -195.51 -33.31 -4.72
CA ARG A 1 -194.66 -32.24 -4.13
C ARG A 1 -193.16 -32.53 -4.27
N ALA A 2 -192.70 -33.79 -4.19
CA ALA A 2 -191.30 -34.16 -4.48
C ALA A 2 -190.84 -33.84 -5.92
N LEU A 3 -191.71 -34.02 -6.93
CA LEU A 3 -191.36 -33.78 -8.33
C LEU A 3 -191.13 -32.30 -8.72
N ARG A 4 -191.50 -31.32 -7.88
CA ARG A 4 -191.27 -29.89 -8.16
C ARG A 4 -189.95 -29.37 -7.59
N ALA A 5 -189.32 -30.07 -6.64
CA ALA A 5 -188.01 -29.67 -6.11
C ALA A 5 -186.85 -30.11 -7.02
N GLU A 6 -186.98 -31.26 -7.70
CA GLU A 6 -185.93 -31.77 -8.61
C GLU A 6 -185.83 -31.00 -9.94
N ARG A 7 -186.79 -30.11 -10.26
CA ARG A 7 -186.77 -29.31 -11.50
C ARG A 7 -185.86 -28.07 -11.43
N ALA A 8 -185.31 -27.74 -10.24
CA ALA A 8 -184.44 -26.58 -10.03
C ALA A 8 -182.92 -26.90 -10.10
N GLU A 9 -182.51 -28.17 -10.09
CA GLU A 9 -181.09 -28.55 -10.17
C GLU A 9 -180.57 -28.80 -11.59
N ILE A 10 -181.43 -28.77 -12.61
CA ILE A 10 -181.03 -28.96 -14.01
C ILE A 10 -181.05 -27.60 -14.73
N ALA A 11 -179.86 -27.06 -15.00
CA ALA A 11 -179.71 -25.80 -15.73
C ALA A 11 -179.96 -26.00 -17.25
N GLY A 12 -180.96 -25.32 -17.81
CA GLY A 12 -181.13 -25.13 -19.27
C GLY A 12 -182.36 -25.74 -19.97
N ALA A 13 -183.49 -25.97 -19.29
CA ALA A 13 -184.71 -26.50 -19.92
C ALA A 13 -185.69 -25.39 -20.40
N PRO A 14 -186.30 -25.45 -21.63
CA PRO A 14 -187.23 -24.43 -22.14
C PRO A 14 -188.69 -24.63 -21.69
N ASP A 15 -189.50 -23.56 -21.75
CA ASP A 15 -190.88 -23.48 -21.20
C ASP A 15 -192.04 -23.81 -22.17
N ASP A 16 -191.79 -24.20 -23.43
CA ASP A 16 -192.85 -24.60 -24.39
C ASP A 16 -192.55 -25.95 -25.06
N VAL A 17 -193.52 -26.88 -25.04
CA VAL A 17 -193.52 -28.14 -25.82
C VAL A 17 -194.95 -28.40 -26.37
N PRO A 18 -195.15 -28.73 -27.66
CA PRO A 18 -196.47 -28.97 -28.27
C PRO A 18 -197.06 -30.37 -27.99
N GLU A 19 -198.39 -30.53 -28.09
CA GLU A 19 -199.10 -31.85 -28.20
C GLU A 19 -198.88 -32.45 -29.62
N ALA A 20 -198.94 -33.75 -29.96
CA ALA A 20 -199.64 -34.93 -29.41
C ALA A 20 -199.09 -36.29 -29.96
N ASP A 21 -199.78 -37.37 -29.58
CA ASP A 21 -199.98 -38.72 -30.17
C ASP A 21 -199.24 -39.98 -29.68
N GLU A 22 -200.09 -41.01 -29.48
CA GLU A 22 -199.95 -42.28 -28.77
C GLU A 22 -199.39 -43.40 -29.68
N ASP A 23 -198.24 -43.99 -29.29
CA ASP A 23 -198.06 -45.44 -29.05
C ASP A 23 -196.57 -45.81 -28.90
N ASP A 24 -196.10 -45.82 -27.63
CA ASP A 24 -195.09 -46.65 -26.92
C ASP A 24 -193.79 -47.20 -27.58
N PRO A 25 -192.70 -47.53 -26.81
CA PRO A 25 -192.67 -47.90 -25.39
C PRO A 25 -191.85 -46.97 -24.48
N LYS A 26 -192.48 -46.57 -23.36
CA LYS A 26 -191.91 -45.77 -22.26
C LYS A 26 -190.85 -46.52 -21.45
N ALA A 27 -189.57 -46.20 -21.68
CA ALA A 27 -188.47 -46.61 -20.81
C ALA A 27 -188.55 -45.91 -19.44
N SER A 28 -188.23 -46.63 -18.37
CA SER A 28 -188.39 -46.18 -16.99
C SER A 28 -187.35 -45.11 -16.59
N LEU A 29 -187.73 -44.23 -15.65
CA LEU A 29 -186.92 -43.13 -15.12
C LEU A 29 -185.48 -43.51 -14.66
N PRO A 30 -185.21 -44.74 -14.17
CA PRO A 30 -183.84 -45.21 -13.92
C PRO A 30 -182.95 -45.27 -15.17
N ALA A 31 -183.47 -45.69 -16.33
CA ALA A 31 -182.69 -45.83 -17.56
C ALA A 31 -182.23 -44.48 -18.13
N LEU A 32 -183.09 -43.44 -18.04
CA LEU A 32 -182.75 -42.07 -18.43
C LEU A 32 -181.70 -41.44 -17.49
N ARG A 33 -181.71 -41.81 -16.20
CA ARG A 33 -180.67 -41.38 -15.24
C ARG A 33 -179.32 -42.01 -15.53
N GLU A 34 -179.28 -43.26 -15.99
CA GLU A 34 -178.04 -43.93 -16.35
C GLU A 34 -177.44 -43.38 -17.65
N ALA A 35 -178.28 -43.05 -18.64
CA ALA A 35 -177.86 -42.34 -19.86
C ALA A 35 -177.30 -40.93 -19.56
N TYR A 36 -177.91 -40.16 -18.65
CA TYR A 36 -177.40 -38.86 -18.21
C TYR A 36 -176.05 -38.99 -17.48
N ARG A 37 -175.88 -40.00 -16.61
CA ARG A 37 -174.61 -40.27 -15.94
C ARG A 37 -173.50 -40.67 -16.92
N ALA A 38 -173.82 -41.50 -17.92
CA ALA A 38 -172.87 -41.86 -18.97
C ALA A 38 -172.46 -40.65 -19.81
N ALA A 39 -173.40 -39.77 -20.17
CA ALA A 39 -173.11 -38.54 -20.91
C ALA A 39 -172.29 -37.51 -20.08
N SER A 40 -172.59 -37.36 -18.79
CA SER A 40 -171.87 -36.46 -17.88
C SER A 40 -170.43 -36.91 -17.64
N GLN A 41 -170.16 -38.21 -17.54
CA GLN A 41 -168.79 -38.74 -17.43
C GLN A 41 -167.96 -38.57 -18.71
N VAL A 42 -168.61 -38.47 -19.89
CA VAL A 42 -167.91 -38.16 -21.15
C VAL A 42 -167.62 -36.66 -21.26
N TYR A 43 -168.48 -35.78 -20.72
CA TYR A 43 -168.26 -34.33 -20.72
C TYR A 43 -167.11 -33.89 -19.80
N GLU A 44 -167.00 -34.48 -18.59
CA GLU A 44 -165.89 -34.17 -17.67
C GLU A 44 -164.52 -34.67 -18.17
N LYS A 45 -164.48 -35.68 -19.04
CA LYS A 45 -163.23 -36.16 -19.65
C LYS A 45 -162.71 -35.29 -20.81
N VAL A 46 -163.47 -34.30 -21.26
CA VAL A 46 -163.10 -33.37 -22.36
C VAL A 46 -162.81 -31.95 -21.84
N GLY A 47 -162.84 -31.74 -20.51
CA GLY A 47 -162.47 -30.48 -19.85
C GLY A 47 -160.95 -30.33 -19.65
N VAL A 48 -160.39 -29.21 -20.11
CA VAL A 48 -158.97 -28.81 -20.13
C VAL A 48 -158.22 -29.11 -18.82
N GLY A 49 -157.13 -29.88 -18.91
CA GLY A 49 -156.33 -30.41 -17.79
C GLY A 49 -155.53 -29.36 -16.98
N ALA A 50 -155.33 -29.64 -15.70
CA ALA A 50 -154.76 -28.72 -14.70
C ALA A 50 -153.29 -28.32 -14.93
N ASP A 51 -152.52 -29.06 -15.72
CA ASP A 51 -151.08 -28.83 -15.93
C ASP A 51 -150.79 -27.54 -16.73
N LEU A 52 -151.61 -27.21 -17.73
CA LEU A 52 -151.43 -26.00 -18.54
C LEU A 52 -151.64 -24.70 -17.74
N ARG A 53 -152.47 -24.73 -16.68
CA ARG A 53 -152.64 -23.56 -15.79
C ARG A 53 -151.43 -23.33 -14.88
N ALA A 54 -150.72 -24.40 -14.50
CA ALA A 54 -149.50 -24.29 -13.70
C ALA A 54 -148.31 -23.76 -14.52
N GLU A 55 -148.22 -24.15 -15.79
CA GLU A 55 -147.22 -23.57 -16.72
C GLU A 55 -147.49 -22.09 -17.01
N GLN A 56 -148.76 -21.69 -17.19
CA GLN A 56 -149.12 -20.28 -17.36
C GLN A 56 -148.71 -19.45 -16.14
N ALA A 57 -149.01 -19.91 -14.92
CA ALA A 57 -148.66 -19.18 -13.70
C ALA A 57 -147.14 -19.03 -13.50
N ARG A 58 -146.34 -20.02 -13.92
CA ARG A 58 -144.87 -19.91 -13.92
C ARG A 58 -144.36 -18.91 -14.94
N ALA A 59 -144.87 -18.97 -16.18
CA ALA A 59 -144.48 -18.03 -17.23
C ALA A 59 -144.81 -16.57 -16.86
N GLU A 60 -145.97 -16.31 -16.25
CA GLU A 60 -146.36 -14.97 -15.78
C GLU A 60 -145.46 -14.46 -14.63
N SER A 61 -145.02 -15.36 -13.74
CA SER A 61 -144.06 -15.03 -12.68
C SER A 61 -142.68 -14.69 -13.23
N ASP A 62 -142.19 -15.48 -14.20
CA ASP A 62 -140.88 -15.26 -14.83
C ASP A 62 -140.87 -13.96 -15.67
N GLU A 63 -141.97 -13.66 -16.38
CA GLU A 63 -142.14 -12.38 -17.10
C GLU A 63 -142.08 -11.19 -16.13
N SER A 64 -142.76 -11.31 -14.99
CA SER A 64 -142.80 -10.24 -13.98
C SER A 64 -141.43 -9.99 -13.35
N ALA A 65 -140.66 -11.04 -13.06
CA ALA A 65 -139.30 -10.94 -12.53
C ALA A 65 -138.33 -10.30 -13.56
N ALA A 66 -138.40 -10.72 -14.83
CA ALA A 66 -137.58 -10.16 -15.90
C ALA A 66 -137.88 -8.67 -16.15
N ARG A 67 -139.16 -8.26 -16.10
CA ARG A 67 -139.54 -6.84 -16.17
C ARG A 67 -138.97 -6.03 -15.01
N ALA A 68 -139.04 -6.56 -13.79
CA ALA A 68 -138.52 -5.87 -12.60
C ALA A 68 -136.99 -5.66 -12.68
N GLU A 69 -136.23 -6.62 -13.21
CA GLU A 69 -134.79 -6.43 -13.44
C GLU A 69 -134.50 -5.38 -14.52
N LEU A 70 -135.25 -5.40 -15.62
CA LEU A 70 -135.12 -4.40 -16.68
C LEU A 70 -135.41 -2.98 -16.17
N ASP A 71 -136.41 -2.83 -15.30
CA ASP A 71 -136.80 -1.54 -14.75
C ASP A 71 -135.79 -0.95 -13.75
N ARG A 72 -134.96 -1.78 -13.10
CA ARG A 72 -133.83 -1.31 -12.27
C ARG A 72 -132.72 -0.67 -13.09
N LEU A 73 -132.62 -0.98 -14.38
CA LEU A 73 -131.61 -0.38 -15.25
C LEU A 73 -132.01 1.05 -15.65
N SER A 74 -131.02 1.94 -15.69
CA SER A 74 -131.23 3.32 -16.14
C SER A 74 -131.74 3.37 -17.59
N ASN A 75 -132.52 4.39 -17.93
CA ASN A 75 -133.08 4.53 -19.28
C ASN A 75 -131.98 4.53 -20.36
N LYS A 76 -130.84 5.17 -20.06
CA LYS A 76 -129.67 5.18 -20.95
C LYS A 76 -129.09 3.78 -21.21
N VAL A 77 -129.03 2.93 -20.17
CA VAL A 77 -128.57 1.54 -20.30
C VAL A 77 -129.59 0.71 -21.07
N ARG A 78 -130.89 0.88 -20.81
CA ARG A 78 -131.96 0.19 -21.55
C ARG A 78 -131.94 0.52 -23.03
N THR A 79 -131.95 1.81 -23.41
CA THR A 79 -131.89 2.22 -24.81
C THR A 79 -130.60 1.73 -25.48
N ARG A 80 -129.48 1.71 -24.76
CA ARG A 80 -128.22 1.21 -25.33
C ARG A 80 -128.22 -0.31 -25.48
N ALA A 81 -128.77 -1.05 -24.51
CA ALA A 81 -128.94 -2.49 -24.60
C ALA A 81 -129.87 -2.86 -25.77
N GLU A 82 -130.98 -2.13 -25.97
CA GLU A 82 -131.86 -2.29 -27.14
C GLU A 82 -131.14 -2.03 -28.47
N GLN A 83 -130.31 -0.98 -28.55
CA GLN A 83 -129.48 -0.71 -29.73
C GLN A 83 -128.41 -1.78 -29.98
N LEU A 84 -127.86 -2.37 -28.92
CA LEU A 84 -126.89 -3.46 -29.04
C LEU A 84 -127.57 -4.78 -29.43
N LEU A 85 -128.80 -5.01 -28.95
CA LEU A 85 -129.63 -6.16 -29.33
C LEU A 85 -130.07 -6.12 -30.80
N THR A 86 -130.23 -4.93 -31.39
CA THR A 86 -130.50 -4.77 -32.83
C THR A 86 -129.25 -4.90 -33.71
N SER A 87 -128.06 -4.98 -33.12
CA SER A 87 -126.81 -5.22 -33.86
C SER A 87 -126.60 -6.72 -34.13
N PRO A 88 -125.75 -7.10 -35.10
CA PRO A 88 -125.39 -8.50 -35.34
C PRO A 88 -124.82 -9.19 -34.09
N ASP A 89 -124.10 -8.43 -33.24
CA ASP A 89 -123.53 -8.90 -31.97
C ASP A 89 -124.62 -9.22 -30.92
N GLY A 90 -125.84 -8.75 -31.11
CA GLY A 90 -127.01 -9.01 -30.26
C GLY A 90 -127.84 -10.23 -30.64
N SER A 91 -127.59 -10.80 -31.82
CA SER A 91 -128.49 -11.75 -32.50
C SER A 91 -128.70 -13.09 -31.77
N ASP A 92 -127.66 -13.60 -31.08
CA ASP A 92 -127.73 -14.81 -30.28
C ASP A 92 -126.91 -14.71 -28.97
N GLY A 93 -127.07 -15.71 -28.09
CA GLY A 93 -126.38 -15.75 -26.79
C GLY A 93 -124.84 -15.73 -26.89
N PRO A 94 -124.23 -16.58 -27.72
CA PRO A 94 -122.78 -16.60 -27.91
C PRO A 94 -122.20 -15.29 -28.45
N SER A 95 -122.87 -14.65 -29.42
CA SER A 95 -122.42 -13.37 -30.00
C SER A 95 -122.41 -12.25 -28.97
N ARG A 96 -123.41 -12.22 -28.06
CA ARG A 96 -123.45 -11.25 -26.96
C ARG A 96 -122.30 -11.44 -25.97
N GLN A 97 -121.97 -12.69 -25.63
CA GLN A 97 -120.83 -12.98 -24.75
C GLN A 97 -119.50 -12.58 -25.41
N ALA A 98 -119.32 -12.86 -26.70
CA ALA A 98 -118.12 -12.47 -27.43
C ALA A 98 -117.97 -10.95 -27.54
N ALA A 99 -119.06 -10.22 -27.75
CA ALA A 99 -119.05 -8.75 -27.79
C ALA A 99 -118.76 -8.13 -26.42
N ALA A 100 -119.31 -8.70 -25.33
CA ALA A 100 -119.00 -8.28 -23.97
C ALA A 100 -117.51 -8.51 -23.63
N ALA A 101 -116.96 -9.69 -23.98
CA ALA A 101 -115.55 -9.99 -23.77
C ALA A 101 -114.61 -9.02 -24.52
N ARG A 102 -114.92 -8.69 -25.79
CA ARG A 102 -114.15 -7.68 -26.56
C ARG A 102 -114.21 -6.29 -25.92
N ALA A 103 -115.36 -5.91 -25.37
CA ALA A 103 -115.50 -4.62 -24.69
C ALA A 103 -114.68 -4.59 -23.39
N GLU A 104 -114.68 -5.68 -22.62
CA GLU A 104 -113.86 -5.82 -21.40
C GLU A 104 -112.36 -5.79 -21.72
N GLU A 105 -111.90 -6.49 -22.75
CA GLU A 105 -110.50 -6.43 -23.21
C GLU A 105 -110.09 -5.01 -23.62
N LEU A 106 -110.97 -4.29 -24.32
CA LEU A 106 -110.70 -2.91 -24.75
C LEU A 106 -110.61 -1.95 -23.55
N VAL A 107 -111.43 -2.14 -22.52
CA VAL A 107 -111.35 -1.38 -21.27
C VAL A 107 -110.01 -1.65 -20.57
N GLN A 108 -109.61 -2.91 -20.41
CA GLN A 108 -108.33 -3.26 -19.77
C GLN A 108 -107.11 -2.66 -20.51
N LEU A 109 -107.13 -2.66 -21.85
CA LEU A 109 -106.06 -2.07 -22.66
C LEU A 109 -105.96 -0.55 -22.46
N LEU A 110 -107.10 0.15 -22.41
CA LEU A 110 -107.13 1.60 -22.19
C LEU A 110 -106.70 1.96 -20.77
N GLU A 111 -107.12 1.21 -19.76
CA GLU A 111 -106.69 1.39 -18.37
C GLU A 111 -105.18 1.21 -18.23
N THR A 112 -104.60 0.18 -18.86
CA THR A 112 -103.15 -0.04 -18.85
C THR A 112 -102.39 1.12 -19.49
N ARG A 113 -102.87 1.65 -20.63
CA ARG A 113 -102.26 2.81 -21.29
C ARG A 113 -102.36 4.08 -20.44
N MET A 114 -103.50 4.30 -19.79
CA MET A 114 -103.70 5.45 -18.91
C MET A 114 -102.77 5.38 -17.69
N THR A 115 -102.64 4.22 -17.07
CA THR A 115 -101.73 4.00 -15.93
C THR A 115 -100.28 4.25 -16.33
N SER A 116 -99.82 3.68 -17.45
CA SER A 116 -98.44 3.87 -17.93
C SER A 116 -98.12 5.35 -18.25
N ALA A 117 -99.05 6.04 -18.91
CA ALA A 117 -98.89 7.47 -19.19
C ALA A 117 -98.87 8.31 -17.90
N SER A 118 -99.70 7.95 -16.91
CA SER A 118 -99.75 8.64 -15.61
C SER A 118 -98.47 8.43 -14.80
N GLU A 119 -97.90 7.21 -14.83
CA GLU A 119 -96.60 6.91 -14.22
C GLU A 119 -95.45 7.68 -14.89
N GLN A 120 -95.43 7.75 -16.23
CA GLN A 120 -94.43 8.53 -16.95
C GLN A 120 -94.54 10.02 -16.62
N LEU A 121 -95.76 10.56 -16.59
CA LEU A 121 -96.00 11.95 -16.19
C LEU A 121 -95.55 12.21 -14.74
N GLY A 122 -95.83 11.27 -13.83
CA GLY A 122 -95.39 11.34 -12.43
C GLY A 122 -93.86 11.32 -12.30
N ARG A 123 -93.18 10.45 -13.05
CA ARG A 123 -91.70 10.40 -13.07
C ARG A 123 -91.10 11.71 -13.58
N LEU A 124 -91.61 12.22 -14.71
CA LEU A 124 -91.14 13.48 -15.28
C LEU A 124 -91.36 14.65 -14.33
N ARG A 125 -92.53 14.74 -13.67
CA ARG A 125 -92.79 15.76 -12.64
C ARG A 125 -91.82 15.66 -11.47
N GLY A 126 -91.59 14.45 -10.93
CA GLY A 126 -90.65 14.23 -9.84
C GLY A 126 -89.19 14.50 -10.22
N GLU A 127 -88.81 14.29 -11.48
CA GLU A 127 -87.50 14.71 -12.00
C GLU A 127 -87.42 16.23 -12.12
N THR A 128 -88.49 16.90 -12.57
CA THR A 128 -88.53 18.35 -12.67
C THR A 128 -88.42 19.01 -11.29
N GLU A 129 -89.13 18.49 -10.29
CA GLU A 129 -89.04 18.97 -8.89
C GLU A 129 -87.65 18.73 -8.29
N ARG A 130 -87.05 17.56 -8.52
CA ARG A 130 -85.71 17.24 -8.01
C ARG A 130 -84.62 18.10 -8.64
N LEU A 131 -84.79 18.44 -9.92
CA LEU A 131 -83.87 19.29 -10.67
C LEU A 131 -84.21 20.78 -10.55
N ALA A 132 -85.27 21.15 -9.83
CA ALA A 132 -85.58 22.55 -9.57
C ALA A 132 -84.56 23.13 -8.57
N PRO A 133 -84.21 24.43 -8.68
CA PRO A 133 -83.40 25.11 -7.68
C PRO A 133 -84.14 25.18 -6.32
N GLU A 134 -83.38 25.26 -5.23
CA GLU A 134 -83.95 25.42 -3.88
C GLU A 134 -84.74 26.74 -3.73
N ASP A 135 -84.29 27.80 -4.41
CA ASP A 135 -84.95 29.10 -4.46
C ASP A 135 -85.02 29.62 -5.92
N GLY A 136 -86.24 29.86 -6.43
CA GLY A 136 -86.50 30.47 -7.74
C GLY A 136 -87.02 29.51 -8.83
N GLU A 137 -87.22 30.03 -10.06
CA GLU A 137 -87.74 29.23 -11.19
C GLU A 137 -86.63 28.56 -12.04
N ALA A 138 -85.38 29.01 -11.92
CA ALA A 138 -84.24 28.46 -12.67
C ALA A 138 -82.91 28.60 -11.88
N HIS A 139 -81.98 27.65 -12.06
CA HIS A 139 -80.66 27.67 -11.42
C HIS A 139 -79.77 28.84 -11.89
N THR A 140 -79.96 29.30 -13.13
CA THR A 140 -79.22 30.41 -13.72
C THR A 140 -79.97 31.01 -14.91
N GLY A 141 -79.69 32.27 -15.23
CA GLY A 141 -80.24 32.94 -16.41
C GLY A 141 -79.46 32.54 -17.67
N LEU A 142 -80.12 31.89 -18.61
CA LEU A 142 -79.53 31.60 -19.91
C LEU A 142 -79.70 32.81 -20.85
N PRO A 143 -78.68 33.17 -21.66
CA PRO A 143 -78.82 34.12 -22.76
C PRO A 143 -79.97 33.73 -23.70
N GLU A 144 -80.61 34.70 -24.35
CA GLU A 144 -81.78 34.45 -25.21
C GLU A 144 -81.52 33.38 -26.29
N GLU A 145 -80.30 33.32 -26.83
CA GLU A 145 -79.87 32.36 -27.84
C GLU A 145 -79.78 30.91 -27.32
N GLN A 146 -79.68 30.74 -26.00
CA GLN A 146 -79.53 29.45 -25.31
C GLN A 146 -80.83 29.00 -24.62
N LEU A 147 -81.91 29.77 -24.76
CA LEU A 147 -83.23 29.34 -24.28
C LEU A 147 -83.79 28.25 -25.21
N PRO A 148 -84.15 27.07 -24.68
CA PRO A 148 -84.74 26.01 -25.49
C PRO A 148 -86.13 26.43 -25.99
N ARG A 149 -86.37 26.33 -27.30
CA ARG A 149 -87.69 26.58 -27.90
C ARG A 149 -88.61 25.37 -27.74
N ASP A 150 -88.01 24.18 -27.80
CA ASP A 150 -88.65 22.87 -27.67
C ASP A 150 -87.65 21.85 -27.09
N ALA A 151 -88.12 20.62 -26.85
CA ALA A 151 -87.32 19.55 -26.25
C ALA A 151 -86.16 19.08 -27.14
N GLU A 152 -86.31 19.10 -28.47
CA GLU A 152 -85.23 18.70 -29.39
C GLU A 152 -84.11 19.75 -29.40
N HIS A 153 -84.48 21.03 -29.40
CA HIS A 153 -83.56 22.15 -29.26
C HIS A 153 -82.80 22.09 -27.93
N ALA A 154 -83.49 21.76 -26.82
CA ALA A 154 -82.86 21.58 -25.51
C ALA A 154 -81.78 20.48 -25.54
N GLN A 155 -82.07 19.33 -26.16
CA GLN A 155 -81.11 18.24 -26.29
C GLN A 155 -79.92 18.62 -27.16
N ALA A 156 -80.13 19.38 -28.25
CA ALA A 156 -79.05 19.87 -29.10
C ALA A 156 -78.14 20.84 -28.33
N LEU A 157 -78.71 21.81 -27.61
CA LEU A 157 -77.98 22.75 -26.77
C LEU A 157 -77.19 22.03 -25.66
N LEU A 158 -77.78 21.03 -24.99
CA LEU A 158 -77.09 20.22 -23.98
C LEU A 158 -75.89 19.44 -24.56
N ARG A 159 -76.03 18.86 -25.76
CA ARG A 159 -74.91 18.18 -26.43
C ARG A 159 -73.77 19.15 -26.75
N THR A 160 -74.09 20.32 -27.29
CA THR A 160 -73.09 21.35 -27.60
C THR A 160 -72.40 21.83 -26.33
N ALA A 161 -73.15 22.20 -25.30
CA ALA A 161 -72.60 22.63 -24.01
C ALA A 161 -71.76 21.54 -23.33
N GLY A 162 -72.18 20.27 -23.42
CA GLY A 162 -71.42 19.13 -22.92
C GLY A 162 -70.10 18.90 -23.67
N ALA A 163 -70.11 19.05 -25.00
CA ALA A 163 -68.89 18.98 -25.81
C ALA A 163 -67.94 20.14 -25.54
N GLU A 164 -68.47 21.37 -25.40
CA GLU A 164 -67.68 22.54 -25.03
C GLU A 164 -67.08 22.39 -23.63
N LEU A 165 -67.87 21.94 -22.65
CA LEU A 165 -67.39 21.68 -21.29
C LEU A 165 -66.25 20.64 -21.31
N ALA A 166 -66.44 19.52 -22.02
CA ALA A 166 -65.40 18.49 -22.14
C ALA A 166 -64.11 19.04 -22.75
N SER A 167 -64.21 19.80 -23.84
CA SER A 167 -63.05 20.44 -24.50
C SER A 167 -62.35 21.44 -23.58
N ARG A 168 -63.11 22.27 -22.84
CA ARG A 168 -62.53 23.23 -21.89
C ARG A 168 -61.88 22.55 -20.70
N THR A 169 -62.47 21.47 -20.18
CA THR A 169 -61.87 20.67 -19.10
C THR A 169 -60.58 20.00 -19.56
N GLU A 170 -60.56 19.45 -20.77
CA GLU A 170 -59.34 18.86 -21.34
C GLU A 170 -58.23 19.91 -21.52
N ALA A 171 -58.55 21.07 -22.10
CA ALA A 171 -57.60 22.17 -22.24
C ALA A 171 -57.07 22.67 -20.89
N LEU A 172 -57.92 22.74 -19.86
CA LEU A 172 -57.51 23.12 -18.51
C LEU A 172 -56.57 22.08 -17.89
N ASN A 173 -56.83 20.79 -18.07
CA ASN A 173 -55.97 19.73 -17.57
C ASN A 173 -54.61 19.76 -18.27
N GLN A 174 -54.58 19.87 -19.61
CA GLN A 174 -53.33 20.02 -20.37
C GLN A 174 -52.51 21.24 -19.93
N ALA A 175 -53.17 22.37 -19.68
CA ALA A 175 -52.49 23.57 -19.18
C ALA A 175 -51.94 23.39 -17.75
N ARG A 176 -52.64 22.64 -16.89
CA ARG A 176 -52.16 22.31 -15.54
C ARG A 176 -50.97 21.36 -15.56
N ASP A 177 -51.00 20.36 -16.43
CA ASP A 177 -49.91 19.41 -16.60
C ASP A 177 -48.66 20.14 -17.12
N ALA A 178 -48.80 20.94 -18.18
CA ALA A 178 -47.72 21.77 -18.71
C ALA A 178 -47.18 22.79 -17.69
N HIS A 179 -48.05 23.39 -16.87
CA HIS A 179 -47.62 24.29 -15.79
C HIS A 179 -46.81 23.55 -14.72
N THR A 180 -47.23 22.34 -14.35
CA THR A 180 -46.52 21.51 -13.39
C THR A 180 -45.14 21.13 -13.91
N GLU A 181 -45.05 20.67 -15.17
CA GLU A 181 -43.78 20.37 -15.83
C GLU A 181 -42.84 21.58 -15.90
N LEU A 182 -43.36 22.76 -16.25
CA LEU A 182 -42.58 24.00 -16.29
C LEU A 182 -42.08 24.42 -14.90
N LEU A 183 -42.91 24.28 -13.86
CA LEU A 183 -42.50 24.57 -12.49
C LEU A 183 -41.41 23.62 -12.00
N GLU A 184 -41.50 22.33 -12.32
CA GLU A 184 -40.47 21.34 -12.00
C GLU A 184 -39.16 21.64 -12.75
N ALA A 185 -39.23 21.95 -14.04
CA ALA A 185 -38.07 22.34 -14.84
C ALA A 185 -37.41 23.65 -14.33
N HIS A 186 -38.22 24.63 -13.94
CA HIS A 186 -37.73 25.89 -13.39
C HIS A 186 -36.99 25.68 -12.06
N ARG A 187 -37.59 24.92 -11.12
CA ARG A 187 -36.94 24.58 -9.84
C ARG A 187 -35.62 23.83 -10.05
N ALA A 188 -35.60 22.85 -10.96
CA ALA A 188 -34.39 22.11 -11.29
C ALA A 188 -33.29 23.03 -11.88
N ALA A 189 -33.67 24.03 -12.68
CA ALA A 189 -32.74 25.02 -13.21
C ALA A 189 -32.21 25.97 -12.12
N GLU A 190 -33.05 26.43 -11.19
CA GLU A 190 -32.63 27.24 -10.04
C GLU A 190 -31.66 26.49 -9.13
N ASP A 191 -31.99 25.23 -8.79
CA ASP A 191 -31.11 24.37 -7.99
C ASP A 191 -29.76 24.13 -8.69
N ALA A 192 -29.78 23.92 -10.01
CA ALA A 192 -28.56 23.76 -10.80
C ALA A 192 -27.71 25.04 -10.82
N ALA A 193 -28.33 26.21 -11.02
CA ALA A 193 -27.65 27.50 -11.01
C ALA A 193 -26.98 27.76 -9.64
N GLY A 194 -27.72 27.55 -8.54
CA GLY A 194 -27.16 27.66 -7.19
C GLY A 194 -25.99 26.69 -6.96
N GLY A 195 -26.11 25.44 -7.44
CA GLY A 195 -25.03 24.46 -7.39
C GLY A 195 -23.77 24.90 -8.15
N PHE A 196 -23.91 25.50 -9.33
CA PHE A 196 -22.78 26.05 -10.08
C PHE A 196 -22.14 27.26 -9.39
N ASP A 197 -22.95 28.15 -8.81
CA ASP A 197 -22.45 29.33 -8.08
C ASP A 197 -21.58 28.94 -6.88
N GLU A 198 -22.00 27.93 -6.11
CA GLU A 198 -21.20 27.38 -5.01
C GLU A 198 -19.87 26.80 -5.48
N ILE A 199 -19.88 26.04 -6.58
CA ILE A 199 -18.68 25.45 -7.18
C ILE A 199 -17.73 26.55 -7.66
N ALA A 200 -18.25 27.55 -8.36
CA ALA A 200 -17.49 28.69 -8.85
C ALA A 200 -16.90 29.52 -7.70
N ALA A 201 -17.63 29.71 -6.60
CA ALA A 201 -17.12 30.39 -5.41
C ALA A 201 -15.93 29.63 -4.79
N MET A 202 -16.03 28.30 -4.64
CA MET A 202 -14.93 27.47 -4.12
C MET A 202 -13.68 27.52 -5.00
N LEU A 203 -13.84 27.55 -6.33
CA LEU A 203 -12.72 27.62 -7.25
C LEU A 203 -12.08 29.01 -7.26
N ARG A 204 -12.88 30.08 -7.24
CA ARG A 204 -12.38 31.47 -7.17
C ARG A 204 -11.53 31.72 -5.94
N ASP A 205 -11.90 31.17 -4.78
CA ASP A 205 -11.13 31.35 -3.54
C ASP A 205 -9.69 30.79 -3.67
N LEU A 206 -9.51 29.69 -4.41
CA LEU A 206 -8.20 29.10 -4.67
C LEU A 206 -7.37 29.88 -5.69
N LEU A 207 -8.03 30.58 -6.61
CA LEU A 207 -7.39 31.40 -7.63
C LEU A 207 -7.10 32.82 -7.15
N ARG A 208 -7.60 33.22 -5.97
CA ARG A 208 -7.52 34.59 -5.46
C ARG A 208 -6.09 35.09 -5.23
N GLU A 209 -5.13 34.18 -5.08
CA GLU A 209 -3.70 34.49 -5.00
C GLU A 209 -3.03 34.63 -6.38
N HIS A 210 -3.71 34.27 -7.47
CA HIS A 210 -3.14 34.10 -8.81
C HIS A 210 -3.88 34.87 -9.93
N THR A 211 -4.72 35.87 -9.61
CA THR A 211 -5.39 36.68 -10.65
C THR A 211 -4.39 37.60 -11.33
N GLY A 212 -3.67 37.06 -12.31
CA GLY A 212 -3.02 37.84 -13.37
C GLY A 212 -4.07 38.52 -14.25
N GLU A 213 -3.72 39.68 -14.78
CA GLU A 213 -4.52 40.58 -15.61
C GLU A 213 -4.81 40.00 -17.01
N ASP A 214 -5.28 38.76 -17.11
CA ASP A 214 -5.67 38.20 -18.41
C ASP A 214 -7.10 38.62 -18.75
N GLU A 215 -7.24 39.18 -19.95
CA GLU A 215 -8.44 39.74 -20.54
C GLU A 215 -9.64 38.81 -20.35
N GLN A 216 -10.68 39.32 -19.71
CA GLN A 216 -11.91 38.62 -19.40
C GLN A 216 -12.70 38.35 -20.69
N GLU A 217 -12.35 37.29 -21.40
CA GLU A 217 -13.30 36.64 -22.30
C GLU A 217 -14.51 36.18 -21.47
N GLU A 218 -15.73 36.40 -22.00
CA GLU A 218 -16.92 35.82 -21.38
C GLU A 218 -16.72 34.30 -21.28
N PRO A 219 -16.70 33.71 -20.07
CA PRO A 219 -16.42 32.30 -19.94
C PRO A 219 -17.51 31.49 -20.62
N GLU A 220 -17.10 30.52 -21.45
CA GLU A 220 -18.05 29.61 -22.09
C GLU A 220 -18.86 28.85 -21.01
N PRO A 221 -20.18 28.69 -21.18
CA PRO A 221 -21.00 27.92 -20.25
C PRO A 221 -20.49 26.49 -20.09
N TYR A 222 -20.44 25.99 -18.85
CA TYR A 222 -20.03 24.62 -18.59
C TYR A 222 -21.05 23.63 -19.19
N PRO A 223 -20.61 22.67 -20.03
CA PRO A 223 -21.54 21.85 -20.81
C PRO A 223 -22.17 20.68 -20.03
N GLY A 224 -21.71 20.40 -18.81
CA GLY A 224 -22.13 19.24 -18.00
C GLY A 224 -23.13 19.57 -16.89
N SER A 225 -23.47 18.56 -16.09
CA SER A 225 -24.35 18.73 -14.91
C SER A 225 -23.60 19.34 -13.71
N PRO A 226 -24.31 19.90 -12.71
CA PRO A 226 -23.71 20.38 -11.46
C PRO A 226 -22.92 19.28 -10.72
N GLU A 227 -23.34 18.02 -10.82
CA GLU A 227 -22.62 16.88 -10.24
C GLU A 227 -21.28 16.63 -10.92
N ALA A 228 -21.27 16.63 -12.27
CA ALA A 228 -20.05 16.49 -13.05
C ALA A 228 -19.08 17.66 -12.79
N ALA A 229 -19.59 18.90 -12.71
CA ALA A 229 -18.80 20.06 -12.35
C ALA A 229 -18.21 19.96 -10.94
N ARG A 230 -19.00 19.47 -9.96
CA ARG A 230 -18.52 19.27 -8.58
C ARG A 230 -17.39 18.24 -8.53
N GLN A 231 -17.52 17.14 -9.28
CA GLN A 231 -16.48 16.13 -9.38
C GLN A 231 -15.20 16.69 -10.03
N ALA A 232 -15.33 17.37 -11.18
CA ALA A 232 -14.20 17.98 -11.88
C ALA A 232 -13.48 19.03 -11.00
N ALA A 233 -14.24 19.88 -10.31
CA ALA A 233 -13.71 20.83 -9.36
C ALA A 233 -12.97 20.13 -8.21
N ALA A 234 -13.53 19.05 -7.64
CA ALA A 234 -12.87 18.29 -6.59
C ALA A 234 -11.56 17.64 -7.06
N GLU A 235 -11.52 17.12 -8.28
CA GLU A 235 -10.32 16.55 -8.91
C GLU A 235 -9.24 17.60 -9.14
N ALA A 236 -9.59 18.73 -9.76
CA ALA A 236 -8.66 19.86 -9.97
C ALA A 236 -8.09 20.37 -8.64
N ARG A 237 -8.93 20.50 -7.60
CA ARG A 237 -8.49 20.89 -6.25
C ARG A 237 -7.53 19.89 -5.63
N ARG A 238 -7.79 18.59 -5.77
CA ARG A 238 -6.88 17.54 -5.28
C ARG A 238 -5.54 17.61 -6.02
N SER A 239 -5.57 17.77 -7.33
CA SER A 239 -4.36 17.89 -8.15
C SER A 239 -3.54 19.13 -7.76
N LEU A 240 -4.18 20.30 -7.63
CA LEU A 240 -3.51 21.54 -7.22
C LEU A 240 -2.85 21.40 -5.84
N ARG A 241 -3.56 20.81 -4.85
CA ARG A 241 -2.96 20.55 -3.53
C ARG A 241 -1.80 19.57 -3.60
N GLY A 242 -1.89 18.54 -4.46
CA GLY A 242 -0.79 17.62 -4.72
C GLY A 242 0.44 18.35 -5.26
N CYS A 243 0.27 19.14 -6.32
CA CYS A 243 1.36 19.92 -6.91
C CYS A 243 1.95 20.95 -5.93
N ALA A 244 1.12 21.60 -5.10
CA ALA A 244 1.61 22.52 -4.07
C ALA A 244 2.41 21.81 -2.97
N ALA A 245 1.98 20.60 -2.57
CA ALA A 245 2.73 19.76 -1.63
C ALA A 245 4.07 19.30 -2.23
N ASP A 246 4.07 18.89 -3.51
CA ASP A 246 5.27 18.48 -4.24
C ASP A 246 6.25 19.65 -4.40
N LEU A 247 5.76 20.85 -4.72
CA LEU A 247 6.57 22.07 -4.78
C LEU A 247 7.19 22.39 -3.42
N SER A 248 6.39 22.38 -2.35
CA SER A 248 6.88 22.62 -0.99
C SER A 248 7.93 21.59 -0.54
N ALA A 249 7.72 20.32 -0.89
CA ALA A 249 8.68 19.25 -0.63
C ALA A 249 9.98 19.44 -1.42
N ALA A 250 9.90 19.81 -2.70
CA ALA A 250 11.06 20.11 -3.53
C ALA A 250 11.85 21.32 -3.00
N GLU A 251 11.17 22.41 -2.63
CA GLU A 251 11.79 23.58 -2.02
C GLU A 251 12.46 23.25 -0.67
N ALA A 252 11.86 22.38 0.14
CA ALA A 252 12.46 21.90 1.38
C ALA A 252 13.72 21.07 1.12
N ALA A 253 13.68 20.16 0.14
CA ALA A 253 14.83 19.35 -0.25
C ALA A 253 15.99 20.21 -0.78
N VAL A 254 15.70 21.25 -1.59
CA VAL A 254 16.71 22.21 -2.05
C VAL A 254 17.34 22.97 -0.89
N ARG A 255 16.52 23.44 0.06
CA ARG A 255 17.01 24.11 1.28
C ARG A 255 17.92 23.20 2.10
N GLU A 256 17.51 21.95 2.33
CA GLU A 256 18.30 20.98 3.07
C GLU A 256 19.65 20.68 2.37
N ALA A 257 19.62 20.47 1.05
CA ALA A 257 20.84 20.24 0.27
C ALA A 257 21.80 21.45 0.34
N SER A 258 21.27 22.67 0.25
CA SER A 258 22.02 23.91 0.45
C SER A 258 22.65 23.98 1.85
N ASP A 259 21.90 23.65 2.90
CA ASP A 259 22.40 23.65 4.28
C ASP A 259 23.51 22.61 4.49
N ILE A 260 23.36 21.42 3.91
CA ILE A 260 24.39 20.37 3.94
C ILE A 260 25.66 20.88 3.25
N LEU A 261 25.54 21.53 2.10
CA LEU A 261 26.67 22.08 1.35
C LEU A 261 27.39 23.17 2.14
N VAL A 262 26.65 24.11 2.75
CA VAL A 262 27.21 25.17 3.59
C VAL A 262 27.88 24.60 4.83
N ARG A 263 27.26 23.61 5.50
CA ARG A 263 27.85 22.94 6.67
C ARG A 263 29.13 22.20 6.29
N HIS A 264 29.12 21.52 5.15
CA HIS A 264 30.30 20.84 4.62
C HIS A 264 31.45 21.84 4.37
N ALA A 265 31.16 22.95 3.70
CA ALA A 265 32.14 24.01 3.45
C ALA A 265 32.68 24.65 4.75
N ASN A 266 31.86 24.74 5.80
CA ASN A 266 32.25 25.28 7.11
C ASN A 266 32.95 24.28 8.03
N SER A 267 33.07 23.00 7.66
CA SER A 267 33.77 22.00 8.48
C SER A 267 35.24 22.37 8.69
N THR A 268 35.71 22.25 9.93
CA THR A 268 37.11 22.51 10.33
C THR A 268 38.11 21.67 9.56
N ARG A 269 37.71 20.46 9.11
CA ARG A 269 38.53 19.59 8.24
C ARG A 269 39.01 20.29 6.97
N TYR A 270 38.22 21.23 6.44
CA TYR A 270 38.51 21.91 5.18
C TYR A 270 38.98 23.36 5.37
N GLU A 271 39.34 23.77 6.58
CA GLU A 271 39.78 25.13 6.88
C GLU A 271 41.00 25.55 6.06
N GLN A 272 41.92 24.61 5.79
CA GLN A 272 43.12 24.85 4.98
C GLN A 272 42.84 24.93 3.48
N VAL A 273 41.64 24.55 3.02
CA VAL A 273 41.27 24.59 1.60
C VAL A 273 40.90 26.02 1.22
N ARG A 274 41.80 26.71 0.51
CA ARG A 274 41.64 28.10 0.05
C ARG A 274 41.17 28.18 -1.41
N THR A 275 40.05 27.52 -1.73
CA THR A 275 39.46 27.61 -3.08
C THR A 275 38.41 28.72 -3.15
N PRO A 276 38.34 29.51 -4.23
CA PRO A 276 37.33 30.56 -4.39
C PRO A 276 35.89 30.05 -4.25
N ALA A 277 35.62 28.85 -4.76
CA ALA A 277 34.30 28.23 -4.66
C ALA A 277 33.88 27.92 -3.21
N ARG A 278 34.81 27.52 -2.33
CA ARG A 278 34.49 27.33 -0.90
C ARG A 278 34.12 28.66 -0.24
N GLN A 279 34.78 29.75 -0.61
CA GLN A 279 34.45 31.08 -0.12
C GLN A 279 33.04 31.49 -0.60
N GLN A 280 32.75 31.34 -1.90
CA GLN A 280 31.44 31.64 -2.47
C GLN A 280 30.31 30.85 -1.80
N ILE A 281 30.49 29.54 -1.57
CA ILE A 281 29.49 28.69 -0.89
C ILE A 281 29.19 29.21 0.53
N ARG A 282 30.17 29.78 1.24
CA ARG A 282 30.00 30.28 2.61
C ARG A 282 29.39 31.68 2.67
N GLU A 283 29.60 32.50 1.65
CA GLU A 283 29.20 33.90 1.62
C GLU A 283 27.86 34.13 0.91
N LEU A 284 27.50 33.28 -0.06
CA LEU A 284 26.23 33.39 -0.78
C LEU A 284 25.04 32.99 0.10
N PRO A 285 23.88 33.66 -0.04
CA PRO A 285 22.63 33.20 0.54
C PRO A 285 22.25 31.80 0.05
N ALA A 286 21.65 30.98 0.91
CA ALA A 286 21.28 29.59 0.59
C ALA A 286 20.36 29.46 -0.63
N SER A 287 19.53 30.48 -0.91
CA SER A 287 18.65 30.54 -2.07
C SER A 287 19.38 30.75 -3.40
N ALA A 288 20.57 31.33 -3.40
CA ALA A 288 21.38 31.60 -4.60
C ALA A 288 22.35 30.45 -4.93
N LEU A 289 22.52 29.48 -4.02
CA LEU A 289 23.42 28.34 -4.22
C LEU A 289 23.01 27.43 -5.40
N PRO A 290 21.72 27.09 -5.60
CA PRO A 290 21.30 26.19 -6.68
C PRO A 290 21.69 26.71 -8.08
N GLU A 291 21.63 28.02 -8.30
CA GLU A 291 22.00 28.66 -9.57
C GLU A 291 23.49 28.46 -9.94
N HIS A 292 24.35 28.28 -8.93
CA HIS A 292 25.79 28.13 -9.09
C HIS A 292 26.25 26.66 -9.01
N ALA A 293 25.40 25.78 -8.48
CA ALA A 293 25.75 24.39 -8.18
C ALA A 293 26.31 23.63 -9.39
N GLN A 294 25.64 23.72 -10.55
CA GLN A 294 26.08 23.02 -11.76
C GLN A 294 27.44 23.51 -12.24
N LYS A 295 27.66 24.84 -12.27
CA LYS A 295 28.94 25.44 -12.68
C LYS A 295 30.09 24.99 -11.76
N TRP A 296 29.86 24.91 -10.45
CA TRP A 296 30.86 24.40 -9.52
C TRP A 296 31.13 22.90 -9.73
N ALA A 297 30.08 22.09 -9.93
CA ALA A 297 30.23 20.67 -10.18
C ALA A 297 31.09 20.41 -11.44
N ASP A 298 30.80 21.11 -12.53
CA ASP A 298 31.56 21.02 -13.79
C ASP A 298 33.02 21.47 -13.61
N ALA A 299 33.27 22.54 -12.84
CA ALA A 299 34.61 23.01 -12.54
C ALA A 299 35.39 22.05 -11.61
N PHE A 300 34.70 21.37 -10.68
CA PHE A 300 35.32 20.44 -9.74
C PHE A 300 35.59 19.07 -10.34
N ALA A 301 34.79 18.61 -11.31
CA ALA A 301 34.90 17.27 -11.86
C ALA A 301 36.31 16.91 -12.38
N PRO A 302 37.00 17.77 -13.18
CA PRO A 302 38.38 17.48 -13.61
C PRO A 302 39.36 17.41 -12.44
N ARG A 303 39.24 18.33 -11.47
CA ARG A 303 40.13 18.39 -10.31
C ARG A 303 39.93 17.19 -9.39
N LEU A 304 38.68 16.76 -9.21
CA LEU A 304 38.36 15.54 -8.46
C LEU A 304 39.04 14.34 -9.09
N ARG A 305 38.94 14.17 -10.41
CA ARG A 305 39.61 13.07 -11.13
C ARG A 305 41.12 13.07 -10.90
N VAL A 306 41.79 14.21 -11.09
CA VAL A 306 43.24 14.31 -10.86
C VAL A 306 43.62 13.99 -9.42
N LEU A 307 42.91 14.54 -8.43
CA LEU A 307 43.18 14.24 -7.03
C LEU A 307 42.93 12.77 -6.67
N THR A 308 41.91 12.15 -7.26
CA THR A 308 41.66 10.71 -7.09
C THR A 308 42.80 9.88 -7.68
N ASP A 309 43.28 10.23 -8.87
CA ASP A 309 44.40 9.53 -9.52
C ASP A 309 45.70 9.72 -8.74
N GLU A 310 45.96 10.93 -8.23
CA GLU A 310 47.12 11.24 -7.37
C GLU A 310 47.06 10.47 -6.05
N LEU A 311 45.90 10.41 -5.39
CA LEU A 311 45.71 9.60 -4.17
C LEU A 311 45.96 8.12 -4.44
N ALA A 312 45.42 7.59 -5.55
CA ALA A 312 45.66 6.21 -5.94
C ALA A 312 47.14 5.94 -6.25
N GLN A 313 47.85 6.92 -6.84
CA GLN A 313 49.29 6.83 -7.07
C GLN A 313 50.08 6.89 -5.76
N LEU A 314 49.66 7.71 -4.79
CA LEU A 314 50.27 7.77 -3.47
C LEU A 314 50.14 6.44 -2.72
N GLU A 315 48.99 5.78 -2.79
CA GLU A 315 48.80 4.44 -2.23
C GLU A 315 49.72 3.41 -2.89
N ARG A 316 49.80 3.39 -4.24
CA ARG A 316 50.77 2.51 -4.95
C ARG A 316 52.22 2.78 -4.54
N ASN A 317 52.59 4.04 -4.38
CA ASN A 317 53.92 4.43 -3.93
C ASN A 317 54.18 3.99 -2.49
N ARG A 318 53.19 4.13 -1.60
CA ARG A 318 53.23 3.65 -0.22
C ARG A 318 53.44 2.14 -0.18
N ASP A 319 52.65 1.38 -0.93
CA ASP A 319 52.78 -0.07 -1.01
C ASP A 319 54.17 -0.50 -1.51
N SER A 320 54.72 0.19 -2.52
CA SER A 320 56.08 -0.07 -2.99
C SER A 320 57.15 0.24 -1.94
N ILE A 321 56.98 1.30 -1.13
CA ILE A 321 57.87 1.62 -0.02
C ILE A 321 57.80 0.53 1.05
N VAL A 322 56.59 0.10 1.41
CA VAL A 322 56.35 -0.97 2.40
C VAL A 322 56.99 -2.28 1.94
N ASP A 323 56.82 -2.64 0.66
CA ASP A 323 57.43 -3.84 0.08
C ASP A 323 58.96 -3.82 0.12
N ARG A 324 59.58 -2.68 -0.23
CA ARG A 324 61.04 -2.50 -0.12
C ARG A 324 61.51 -2.55 1.33
N LEU A 325 60.78 -1.91 2.25
CA LEU A 325 61.09 -1.93 3.68
C LEU A 325 60.97 -3.36 4.23
N ARG A 326 59.98 -4.13 3.79
CA ARG A 326 59.81 -5.54 4.12
C ARG A 326 61.04 -6.34 3.75
N GLY A 327 61.53 -6.22 2.51
CA GLY A 327 62.74 -6.92 2.09
C GLY A 327 63.98 -6.57 2.94
N LEU A 328 64.12 -5.31 3.35
CA LEU A 328 65.19 -4.88 4.26
C LEU A 328 65.04 -5.45 5.67
N VAL A 329 63.81 -5.49 6.19
CA VAL A 329 63.51 -6.06 7.52
C VAL A 329 63.73 -7.57 7.53
N GLU A 330 63.26 -8.29 6.51
CA GLU A 330 63.52 -9.73 6.33
C GLU A 330 65.03 -10.02 6.27
N SER A 331 65.79 -9.19 5.53
CA SER A 331 67.25 -9.28 5.50
C SER A 331 67.86 -9.08 6.89
N ALA A 332 67.40 -8.10 7.67
CA ALA A 332 67.90 -7.85 9.02
C ALA A 332 67.57 -9.01 9.99
N LEU A 333 66.39 -9.62 9.88
CA LEU A 333 66.03 -10.81 10.65
C LEU A 333 66.92 -12.02 10.27
N ALA A 334 67.23 -12.17 8.98
CA ALA A 334 68.17 -13.18 8.50
C ALA A 334 69.61 -12.94 9.02
N THR A 335 70.03 -11.68 9.15
CA THR A 335 71.30 -11.30 9.78
C THR A 335 71.33 -11.72 11.26
N LEU A 336 70.23 -11.54 12.01
CA LEU A 336 70.14 -12.00 13.42
C LEU A 336 70.28 -13.53 13.53
N ARG A 337 69.62 -14.30 12.66
CA ARG A 337 69.78 -15.76 12.60
C ARG A 337 71.21 -16.17 12.24
N SER A 338 71.82 -15.45 11.30
CA SER A 338 73.21 -15.70 10.89
C SER A 338 74.19 -15.40 12.02
N ALA A 339 73.94 -14.38 12.83
CA ALA A 339 74.73 -14.08 14.03
C ALA A 339 74.70 -15.24 15.05
N GLN A 340 73.52 -15.82 15.32
CA GLN A 340 73.42 -17.01 16.17
C GLN A 340 74.21 -18.18 15.57
N ARG A 341 74.03 -18.48 14.28
CA ARG A 341 74.73 -19.59 13.60
C ARG A 341 76.25 -19.42 13.64
N LEU A 342 76.74 -18.21 13.39
CA LEU A 342 78.18 -17.91 13.43
C LEU A 342 78.74 -17.96 14.85
N SER A 343 77.93 -17.69 15.88
CA SER A 343 78.36 -17.80 17.27
C SER A 343 78.58 -19.24 17.76
N ARG A 344 78.40 -20.24 16.89
CA ARG A 344 78.62 -21.65 17.23
C ARG A 344 80.10 -21.88 17.58
N LEU A 345 80.33 -22.44 18.75
CA LEU A 345 81.65 -22.68 19.29
C LEU A 345 82.32 -23.91 18.65
N PRO A 346 83.66 -23.89 18.50
CA PRO A 346 84.41 -25.04 17.97
C PRO A 346 84.35 -26.25 18.90
N GLU A 347 84.71 -27.41 18.37
CA GLU A 347 84.89 -28.62 19.18
C GLU A 347 86.09 -28.50 20.13
N GLY A 348 86.04 -29.19 21.27
CA GLY A 348 87.14 -29.20 22.26
C GLY A 348 86.94 -28.30 23.48
N LEU A 349 85.77 -27.66 23.62
CA LEU A 349 85.41 -26.78 24.74
C LEU A 349 84.46 -27.46 25.76
N GLY A 350 84.58 -28.77 25.95
CA GLY A 350 83.69 -29.51 26.87
C GLY A 350 82.21 -29.40 26.46
N GLU A 351 81.31 -29.11 27.41
CA GLU A 351 79.87 -28.96 27.18
C GLU A 351 79.51 -27.81 26.21
N TRP A 352 80.44 -26.88 25.97
CA TRP A 352 80.24 -25.77 25.04
C TRP A 352 80.49 -26.15 23.58
N SER A 353 81.09 -27.31 23.32
CA SER A 353 81.39 -27.77 21.97
C SER A 353 80.12 -27.83 21.12
N GLY A 354 80.10 -27.12 19.99
CA GLY A 354 78.94 -27.06 19.08
C GLY A 354 77.74 -26.26 19.58
N GLN A 355 77.80 -25.67 20.78
CA GLN A 355 76.76 -24.78 21.29
C GLN A 355 76.89 -23.38 20.67
N GLU A 356 75.76 -22.69 20.50
CA GLU A 356 75.78 -21.29 20.09
C GLU A 356 76.09 -20.40 21.30
N PHE A 357 77.19 -19.66 21.25
CA PHE A 357 77.53 -18.69 22.29
C PHE A 357 76.43 -17.64 22.47
N LEU A 358 75.82 -17.22 21.36
CA LEU A 358 74.70 -16.29 21.30
C LEU A 358 73.43 -17.02 20.85
N ARG A 359 72.40 -17.05 21.69
CA ARG A 359 71.08 -17.60 21.35
C ARG A 359 70.08 -16.47 21.18
N ILE A 360 69.54 -16.32 19.98
CA ILE A 360 68.58 -15.27 19.62
C ILE A 360 67.24 -15.93 19.33
N ARG A 361 66.22 -15.58 20.11
CA ARG A 361 64.85 -16.11 19.97
C ARG A 361 63.90 -14.98 19.64
N PHE A 362 63.18 -15.14 18.53
CA PHE A 362 62.07 -14.28 18.14
C PHE A 362 61.08 -15.06 17.29
N GLU A 363 59.86 -14.53 17.19
CA GLU A 363 58.80 -15.04 16.33
C GLU A 363 58.78 -14.24 15.04
N GLU A 364 58.77 -14.92 13.88
CA GLU A 364 58.63 -14.26 12.60
C GLU A 364 57.15 -14.12 12.25
N PRO A 365 56.67 -12.90 11.98
CA PRO A 365 55.31 -12.70 11.49
C PRO A 365 55.16 -13.33 10.10
N ASP A 366 53.95 -13.76 9.78
CA ASP A 366 53.62 -14.08 8.39
C ASP A 366 53.70 -12.80 7.52
N GLN A 367 53.77 -13.01 6.20
CA GLN A 367 54.01 -11.94 5.24
C GLN A 367 52.91 -10.86 5.25
N ALA A 368 51.66 -11.23 5.51
CA ALA A 368 50.55 -10.28 5.55
C ALA A 368 50.63 -9.41 6.81
N THR A 369 50.81 -10.04 7.98
CA THR A 369 51.00 -9.34 9.25
C THR A 369 52.22 -8.40 9.21
N LEU A 370 53.32 -8.84 8.60
CA LEU A 370 54.51 -8.00 8.46
C LEU A 370 54.23 -6.76 7.59
N THR A 371 53.55 -6.96 6.46
CA THR A 371 53.22 -5.87 5.53
C THR A 371 52.33 -4.81 6.20
N GLU A 372 51.32 -5.25 6.96
CA GLU A 372 50.43 -4.35 7.72
C GLU A 372 51.20 -3.50 8.74
N ARG A 373 52.00 -4.14 9.60
CA ARG A 373 52.79 -3.46 10.63
C ARG A 373 53.81 -2.48 10.04
N LEU A 374 54.44 -2.84 8.92
CA LEU A 374 55.36 -1.95 8.23
C LEU A 374 54.65 -0.77 7.58
N GLY A 375 53.42 -0.96 7.10
CA GLY A 375 52.52 0.12 6.68
C GLY A 375 52.31 1.14 7.79
N GLU A 376 51.98 0.69 9.00
CA GLU A 376 51.80 1.58 10.16
C GLU A 376 53.08 2.34 10.52
N VAL A 377 54.24 1.68 10.46
CA VAL A 377 55.54 2.32 10.72
C VAL A 377 55.82 3.44 9.70
N VAL A 378 55.55 3.19 8.42
CA VAL A 378 55.71 4.19 7.35
C VAL A 378 54.73 5.35 7.53
N ASP A 379 53.48 5.07 7.90
CA ASP A 379 52.44 6.08 8.09
C ASP A 379 52.74 6.97 9.31
N GLU A 380 53.15 6.39 10.43
CA GLU A 380 53.53 7.14 11.63
C GLU A 380 54.80 7.95 11.42
N ALA A 381 55.80 7.40 10.73
CA ALA A 381 56.99 8.15 10.35
C ALA A 381 56.65 9.34 9.45
N THR A 382 55.73 9.15 8.51
CA THR A 382 55.26 10.22 7.61
C THR A 382 54.48 11.29 8.39
N ARG A 383 53.58 10.90 9.29
CA ARG A 383 52.81 11.81 10.15
C ARG A 383 53.71 12.62 11.08
N ALA A 384 54.72 11.99 11.69
CA ALA A 384 55.68 12.66 12.55
C ALA A 384 56.53 13.69 11.79
N ALA A 385 56.94 13.37 10.56
CA ALA A 385 57.70 14.29 9.70
C ALA A 385 56.86 15.52 9.30
N VAL A 386 55.60 15.32 8.89
CA VAL A 386 54.68 16.41 8.54
C VAL A 386 54.43 17.32 9.75
N ARG A 387 54.23 16.76 10.94
CA ARG A 387 54.02 17.56 12.18
C ARG A 387 55.22 18.41 12.56
N LYS A 388 56.45 17.93 12.35
CA LYS A 388 57.68 18.63 12.75
C LYS A 388 58.17 19.64 11.73
N ASN A 389 57.55 19.70 10.54
CA ASN A 389 57.98 20.54 9.41
C ASN A 389 59.48 20.39 9.10
N SER A 390 60.04 19.21 9.40
CA SER A 390 61.45 18.92 9.27
C SER A 390 61.75 18.43 7.86
N ASP A 391 62.89 18.86 7.33
CA ASP A 391 63.40 18.39 6.05
C ASP A 391 63.40 16.85 6.02
N LEU A 392 62.86 16.27 4.94
CA LEU A 392 62.64 14.81 4.79
C LEU A 392 63.95 14.00 4.65
N ARG A 393 65.07 14.46 5.21
CA ARG A 393 66.27 13.65 5.43
C ARG A 393 65.97 12.62 6.51
N ARG A 394 65.20 11.62 6.11
CA ARG A 394 64.84 10.46 6.92
C ARG A 394 66.13 9.73 7.28
N ASP A 395 66.34 9.51 8.56
CA ASP A 395 67.31 8.52 9.00
C ASP A 395 66.78 7.13 8.62
N GLY A 396 67.27 6.61 7.49
CA GLY A 396 66.89 5.30 6.97
C GLY A 396 67.19 4.17 7.94
N MET A 397 68.24 4.31 8.76
CA MET A 397 68.58 3.32 9.78
C MET A 397 67.53 3.31 10.90
N SER A 398 67.13 4.49 11.39
CA SER A 398 66.04 4.59 12.37
C SER A 398 64.73 3.99 11.86
N LEU A 399 64.38 4.21 10.58
CA LEU A 399 63.18 3.63 9.99
C LEU A 399 63.26 2.10 9.93
N LEU A 400 64.41 1.56 9.49
CA LEU A 400 64.65 0.12 9.46
C LEU A 400 64.57 -0.50 10.85
N LEU A 401 65.22 0.10 11.85
CA LEU A 401 65.18 -0.38 13.24
C LEU A 401 63.76 -0.38 13.82
N ARG A 402 62.94 0.63 13.49
CA ARG A 402 61.52 0.64 13.85
C ARG A 402 60.74 -0.47 13.13
N GLY A 403 61.03 -0.71 11.85
CA GLY A 403 60.44 -1.80 11.09
C GLY A 403 60.78 -3.17 11.68
N VAL A 404 62.04 -3.40 12.04
CA VAL A 404 62.48 -4.63 12.73
C VAL A 404 61.80 -4.75 14.09
N ALA A 405 61.75 -3.68 14.89
CA ALA A 405 61.07 -3.70 16.17
C ALA A 405 59.57 -4.04 16.04
N ALA A 406 58.89 -3.50 15.02
CA ALA A 406 57.49 -3.80 14.73
C ALA A 406 57.28 -5.25 14.28
N ALA A 407 58.20 -5.78 13.45
CA ALA A 407 58.16 -7.18 13.03
C ALA A 407 58.24 -8.14 14.23
N LEU A 408 58.99 -7.77 15.27
CA LEU A 408 59.22 -8.61 16.46
C LEU A 408 58.10 -8.51 17.52
N GLN A 409 57.12 -7.63 17.38
CA GLN A 409 56.00 -7.53 18.33
C GLN A 409 55.08 -8.77 18.29
N PRO A 410 54.38 -9.12 19.39
CA PRO A 410 54.41 -8.47 20.70
C PRO A 410 55.55 -8.96 21.61
N LYS A 411 56.17 -10.10 21.31
CA LYS A 411 57.12 -10.78 22.21
C LYS A 411 58.50 -10.13 22.25
N GLY A 412 58.87 -9.39 21.20
CA GLY A 412 60.19 -8.80 21.03
C GLY A 412 61.26 -9.85 20.70
N VAL A 413 62.51 -9.50 21.00
CA VAL A 413 63.67 -10.38 20.84
C VAL A 413 64.22 -10.77 22.20
N ALA A 414 64.41 -12.07 22.42
CA ALA A 414 65.11 -12.59 23.58
C ALA A 414 66.52 -13.03 23.16
N VAL A 415 67.54 -12.39 23.73
CA VAL A 415 68.94 -12.71 23.48
C VAL A 415 69.56 -13.25 24.77
N GLU A 416 70.15 -14.44 24.68
CA GLU A 416 70.81 -15.12 25.78
C GLU A 416 72.23 -15.48 25.40
N ILE A 417 73.15 -15.42 26.34
CA ILE A 417 74.57 -15.72 26.13
C ILE A 417 75.03 -16.78 27.10
N LEU A 418 75.89 -17.69 26.63
CA LEU A 418 76.53 -18.68 27.48
C LEU A 418 77.46 -18.01 28.51
N LYS A 419 77.31 -18.37 29.79
CA LYS A 419 78.09 -17.80 30.90
C LYS A 419 79.47 -18.45 30.99
N PRO A 420 80.57 -17.74 30.71
CA PRO A 420 81.91 -18.33 30.66
C PRO A 420 82.42 -18.64 32.08
N ASP A 421 82.08 -19.81 32.59
CA ASP A 421 82.50 -20.28 33.92
C ASP A 421 83.62 -21.32 33.80
N ALA A 422 84.37 -21.53 34.89
CA ALA A 422 85.54 -22.42 34.90
C ALA A 422 85.19 -23.88 34.57
N VAL A 423 83.96 -24.30 34.81
CA VAL A 423 83.45 -25.65 34.50
C VAL A 423 82.79 -25.72 33.11
N LEU A 424 82.72 -24.61 32.38
CA LEU A 424 82.10 -24.50 31.05
C LEU A 424 80.69 -25.13 31.00
N ARG A 425 79.86 -24.86 32.01
CA ARG A 425 78.46 -25.33 32.04
C ARG A 425 77.67 -24.67 30.93
N ALA A 426 76.72 -25.39 30.34
CA ALA A 426 75.78 -24.83 29.35
C ALA A 426 74.71 -23.88 29.97
N GLU A 427 75.10 -23.03 30.92
CA GLU A 427 74.24 -22.03 31.54
C GLU A 427 74.13 -20.79 30.66
N ARG A 428 72.90 -20.32 30.44
CA ARG A 428 72.59 -19.15 29.61
C ARG A 428 71.99 -18.04 30.44
N VAL A 429 72.47 -16.82 30.22
CA VAL A 429 72.00 -15.62 30.91
C VAL A 429 71.45 -14.63 29.87
N PRO A 430 70.28 -14.01 30.11
CA PRO A 430 69.78 -12.94 29.26
C PRO A 430 70.77 -11.79 29.15
N VAL A 431 70.96 -11.23 27.95
CA VAL A 431 71.95 -10.16 27.72
C VAL A 431 71.75 -8.95 28.63
N GLY A 432 70.49 -8.60 28.93
CA GLY A 432 70.17 -7.49 29.85
C GLY A 432 70.65 -7.68 31.29
N GLN A 433 71.00 -8.90 31.70
CA GLN A 433 71.46 -9.23 33.06
C GLN A 433 72.97 -9.52 33.12
N MET A 434 73.70 -9.40 32.00
CA MET A 434 75.12 -9.72 31.97
C MET A 434 75.97 -8.86 32.90
N GLY A 435 75.64 -7.57 33.04
CA GLY A 435 76.39 -6.65 33.91
C GLY A 435 76.31 -7.01 35.39
N ASP A 436 75.22 -7.67 35.81
CA ASP A 436 74.95 -7.99 37.21
C ASP A 436 75.43 -9.40 37.60
N VAL A 437 75.46 -10.33 36.62
CA VAL A 437 75.70 -11.76 36.86
C VAL A 437 77.14 -12.20 36.55
N PHE A 438 77.85 -11.48 35.68
CA PHE A 438 79.18 -11.88 35.20
C PHE A 438 80.27 -11.17 36.00
N SER A 439 81.35 -11.88 36.35
CA SER A 439 82.54 -11.24 36.90
C SER A 439 83.22 -10.34 35.87
N GLY A 440 84.10 -9.43 36.31
CA GLY A 440 84.82 -8.52 35.40
C GLY A 440 85.59 -9.25 34.28
N GLY A 441 86.16 -10.42 34.57
CA GLY A 441 86.85 -11.25 33.58
C GLY A 441 85.91 -12.03 32.66
N GLN A 442 84.77 -12.49 33.18
CA GLN A 442 83.73 -13.15 32.41
C GLN A 442 83.05 -12.19 31.42
N LEU A 443 82.77 -10.96 31.86
CA LEU A 443 82.19 -9.91 31.04
C LEU A 443 83.14 -9.52 29.90
N LEU A 444 84.44 -9.36 30.18
CA LEU A 444 85.44 -9.10 29.16
C LEU A 444 85.51 -10.24 28.12
N THR A 445 85.53 -11.48 28.60
CA THR A 445 85.56 -12.67 27.73
C THR A 445 84.33 -12.74 26.82
N ALA A 446 83.15 -12.51 27.39
CA ALA A 446 81.92 -12.47 26.62
C ALA A 446 81.88 -11.32 25.61
N ALA A 447 82.42 -10.15 25.97
CA ALA A 447 82.54 -9.01 25.05
C ALA A 447 83.49 -9.30 23.88
N ILE A 448 84.62 -9.97 24.13
CA ILE A 448 85.55 -10.42 23.08
C ILE A 448 84.84 -11.41 22.14
N ALA A 449 84.14 -12.40 22.68
CA ALA A 449 83.40 -13.38 21.88
C ALA A 449 82.29 -12.73 21.03
N LEU A 450 81.54 -11.78 21.60
CA LEU A 450 80.56 -10.97 20.87
C LEU A 450 81.21 -10.16 19.76
N TYR A 451 82.33 -9.49 20.04
CA TYR A 451 83.06 -8.74 19.04
C TYR A 451 83.52 -9.64 17.89
N CYS A 452 84.09 -10.80 18.22
CA CYS A 452 84.53 -11.75 17.20
C CYS A 452 83.37 -12.21 16.32
N THR A 453 82.20 -12.46 16.93
CA THR A 453 80.98 -12.85 16.20
C THR A 453 80.53 -11.72 15.26
N MET A 454 80.54 -10.47 15.71
CA MET A 454 80.20 -9.31 14.88
C MET A 454 81.22 -9.08 13.76
N ALA A 455 82.51 -9.27 14.02
CA ALA A 455 83.56 -9.15 13.01
C ALA A 455 83.41 -10.21 11.91
N ALA A 456 83.13 -11.46 12.29
CA ALA A 456 82.84 -12.56 11.37
C ALA A 456 81.58 -12.29 10.55
N LEU A 457 80.48 -11.86 11.20
CA LEU A 457 79.23 -11.49 10.52
C LEU A 457 79.46 -10.40 9.47
N ARG A 458 80.19 -9.33 9.83
CA ARG A 458 80.54 -8.24 8.91
C ARG A 458 81.42 -8.69 7.74
N SER A 459 82.29 -9.68 7.97
CA SER A 459 83.12 -10.26 6.90
C SER A 459 82.26 -11.02 5.89
N ASN A 460 81.34 -11.86 6.38
CA ASN A 460 80.42 -12.64 5.54
C ASN A 460 79.48 -11.74 4.73
N ASP A 461 78.90 -10.70 5.35
CA ASP A 461 78.01 -9.74 4.66
C ASP A 461 78.71 -8.98 3.50
N ARG A 462 80.05 -8.90 3.51
CA ARG A 462 80.85 -8.29 2.42
C ARG A 462 81.21 -9.28 1.31
N GLY A 463 80.67 -10.50 1.34
CA GLY A 463 80.98 -11.56 0.37
C GLY A 463 82.35 -12.22 0.59
N HIS A 464 82.96 -12.02 1.76
CA HIS A 464 84.24 -12.63 2.12
C HIS A 464 84.07 -13.99 2.84
N ASP A 465 83.04 -14.77 2.50
CA ASP A 465 82.77 -16.11 3.08
C ASP A 465 83.96 -17.08 3.00
N LYS A 466 84.91 -16.84 2.09
CA LYS A 466 86.08 -17.71 1.85
C LYS A 466 87.35 -17.24 2.57
N HIS A 467 87.34 -16.09 3.25
CA HIS A 467 88.55 -15.59 3.92
C HIS A 467 88.62 -16.16 5.34
N ARG A 468 89.72 -16.86 5.64
CA ARG A 468 90.01 -17.38 7.00
C ARG A 468 90.12 -16.30 8.09
N HIS A 469 90.12 -15.01 7.72
CA HIS A 469 90.44 -13.90 8.62
C HIS A 469 89.32 -12.83 8.58
N ALA A 470 88.58 -12.70 9.68
CA ALA A 470 87.53 -11.71 9.89
C ALA A 470 88.04 -10.36 10.41
N GLY A 471 89.27 -10.31 10.96
CA GLY A 471 89.93 -9.07 11.36
C GLY A 471 90.91 -9.23 12.53
N THR A 472 91.24 -8.11 13.16
CA THR A 472 92.18 -8.05 14.28
C THR A 472 91.57 -7.22 15.41
N LEU A 473 91.64 -7.71 16.65
CA LEU A 473 91.15 -7.03 17.86
C LEU A 473 92.32 -6.70 18.79
N PHE A 474 92.55 -5.41 19.00
CA PHE A 474 93.50 -4.89 19.98
C PHE A 474 92.83 -4.72 21.34
N LEU A 475 93.45 -5.26 22.37
CA LEU A 475 92.96 -5.21 23.74
C LEU A 475 94.04 -4.61 24.63
N ASP A 476 93.70 -3.49 25.27
CA ASP A 476 94.59 -2.82 26.22
C ASP A 476 94.39 -3.31 27.64
N ASN A 477 95.43 -3.92 28.17
CA ASN A 477 95.50 -4.55 29.48
C ASN A 477 94.36 -5.53 29.83
N PRO A 478 93.95 -6.46 28.93
CA PRO A 478 92.86 -7.39 29.20
C PRO A 478 93.18 -8.37 30.35
N ILE A 479 94.46 -8.74 30.51
CA ILE A 479 94.92 -9.68 31.54
C ILE A 479 94.63 -9.14 32.95
N GLY A 480 94.68 -7.82 33.16
CA GLY A 480 94.36 -7.23 34.46
C GLY A 480 92.91 -7.45 34.93
N ARG A 481 92.02 -7.84 34.02
CA ARG A 481 90.61 -8.17 34.33
C ARG A 481 90.29 -9.65 34.14
N ALA A 482 90.96 -10.35 33.22
CA ALA A 482 90.74 -11.75 32.90
C ALA A 482 92.08 -12.51 32.78
N ASN A 483 92.72 -12.85 33.91
CA ASN A 483 93.96 -13.63 33.92
C ASN A 483 93.77 -15.14 34.17
N ALA A 484 92.54 -15.58 34.44
CA ALA A 484 92.26 -16.99 34.66
C ALA A 484 92.45 -17.78 33.35
N THR A 485 93.21 -18.89 33.41
CA THR A 485 93.58 -19.73 32.27
C THR A 485 92.39 -20.10 31.39
N TYR A 486 91.30 -20.60 31.98
CA TYR A 486 90.11 -21.01 31.23
C TYR A 486 89.45 -19.87 30.42
N LEU A 487 89.54 -18.62 30.90
CA LEU A 487 89.00 -17.46 30.19
C LEU A 487 89.88 -17.11 28.98
N LEU A 488 91.20 -17.20 29.13
CA LEU A 488 92.16 -16.94 28.05
C LEU A 488 92.08 -18.01 26.96
N GLU A 489 91.98 -19.29 27.35
CA GLU A 489 91.74 -20.40 26.43
C GLU A 489 90.45 -20.21 25.64
N LEU A 490 89.35 -19.84 26.32
CA LEU A 490 88.07 -19.59 25.66
C LEU A 490 88.14 -18.40 24.69
N GLN A 491 88.75 -17.28 25.10
CA GLN A 491 88.94 -16.10 24.23
C GLN A 491 89.67 -16.48 22.95
N ARG A 492 90.76 -17.26 23.07
CA ARG A 492 91.57 -17.73 21.94
C ARG A 492 90.79 -18.72 21.07
N ALA A 493 90.12 -19.71 21.66
CA ALA A 493 89.36 -20.70 20.91
C ALA A 493 88.26 -20.04 20.07
N VAL A 494 87.54 -19.06 20.64
CA VAL A 494 86.52 -18.29 19.93
C VAL A 494 87.13 -17.43 18.82
N SER A 495 88.24 -16.75 19.10
CA SER A 495 88.88 -15.89 18.11
C SER A 495 89.44 -16.69 16.94
N ASP A 496 90.05 -17.84 17.21
CA ASP A 496 90.60 -18.73 16.19
C ASP A 496 89.48 -19.30 15.31
N ALA A 497 88.36 -19.74 15.91
CA ALA A 497 87.21 -20.26 15.17
C ALA A 497 86.55 -19.20 14.27
N LEU A 498 86.51 -17.94 14.72
CA LEU A 498 85.90 -16.83 13.99
C LEU A 498 86.90 -16.06 13.12
N GLY A 499 88.15 -16.50 13.07
CA GLY A 499 89.20 -15.88 12.24
C GLY A 499 89.59 -14.47 12.69
N VAL A 500 89.46 -14.15 13.98
CA VAL A 500 89.86 -12.85 14.54
C VAL A 500 91.20 -13.00 15.25
N GLN A 501 92.19 -12.22 14.83
CA GLN A 501 93.48 -12.19 15.51
C GLN A 501 93.41 -11.32 16.77
N LEU A 502 93.76 -11.87 17.91
CA LEU A 502 93.82 -11.16 19.19
C LEU A 502 95.22 -10.58 19.44
N LEU A 503 95.31 -9.28 19.78
CA LEU A 503 96.54 -8.64 20.25
C LEU A 503 96.34 -8.02 21.62
N TYR A 504 97.06 -8.56 22.61
CA TYR A 504 96.95 -8.19 24.01
C TYR A 504 98.16 -7.33 24.37
N THR A 505 97.93 -6.09 24.82
CA THR A 505 98.97 -5.30 25.50
C THR A 505 98.77 -5.44 27.00
N THR A 506 99.81 -5.68 27.78
CA THR A 506 99.70 -5.67 29.24
C THR A 506 100.97 -5.13 29.88
N GLY A 507 100.81 -4.42 31.00
CA GLY A 507 101.92 -4.05 31.88
C GLY A 507 102.12 -5.03 33.04
N LEU A 508 101.31 -6.10 33.10
CA LEU A 508 101.38 -7.10 34.16
C LEU A 508 102.31 -8.25 33.76
N PHE A 509 103.16 -8.65 34.69
CA PHE A 509 104.03 -9.81 34.52
C PHE A 509 103.41 -11.03 35.21
N ASP A 510 102.35 -11.58 34.62
CA ASP A 510 101.70 -12.82 35.05
C ASP A 510 102.15 -13.97 34.13
N THR A 511 103.15 -14.74 34.59
CA THR A 511 103.74 -15.82 33.79
C THR A 511 102.74 -16.93 33.45
N THR A 512 101.71 -17.12 34.26
CA THR A 512 100.66 -18.12 34.03
C THR A 512 99.77 -17.71 32.87
N ALA A 513 99.30 -16.46 32.88
CA ALA A 513 98.51 -15.90 31.78
C ALA A 513 99.32 -15.76 30.48
N LEU A 514 100.60 -15.39 30.56
CA LEU A 514 101.48 -15.24 29.39
C LEU A 514 101.82 -16.57 28.72
N ALA A 515 101.85 -17.68 29.47
CA ALA A 515 102.09 -19.02 28.92
C ALA A 515 100.97 -19.47 27.95
N GLU A 516 99.77 -18.91 28.10
CA GLU A 516 98.63 -19.15 27.20
C GLU A 516 98.74 -18.44 25.86
N PHE A 517 99.83 -17.75 25.54
CA PHE A 517 99.99 -17.08 24.25
C PHE A 517 101.14 -17.71 23.44
N PRO A 518 100.92 -18.01 22.14
CA PRO A 518 101.97 -18.60 21.29
C PRO A 518 103.12 -17.63 21.00
N LEU A 519 102.86 -16.32 21.09
CA LEU A 519 103.84 -15.26 20.89
C LEU A 519 103.65 -14.16 21.93
N VAL A 520 104.70 -13.89 22.71
CA VAL A 520 104.78 -12.75 23.62
C VAL A 520 105.96 -11.89 23.22
N ILE A 521 105.71 -10.61 22.95
CA ILE A 521 106.73 -9.63 22.58
C ILE A 521 106.97 -8.75 23.80
N ARG A 522 108.14 -8.89 24.42
CA ARG A 522 108.52 -8.08 25.57
C ARG A 522 109.12 -6.77 25.06
N LEU A 523 108.53 -5.68 25.51
CA LEU A 523 108.91 -4.32 25.11
C LEU A 523 109.58 -3.62 26.29
N ARG A 524 110.62 -2.83 26.00
CA ARG A 524 111.27 -1.95 26.98
C ARG A 524 111.19 -0.50 26.55
N ASN A 525 111.09 0.39 27.52
CA ASN A 525 111.21 1.82 27.30
C ASN A 525 112.69 2.18 27.24
N ASP A 526 113.15 2.60 26.08
CA ASP A 526 114.45 3.20 25.89
C ASP A 526 114.30 4.73 25.75
N ALA A 527 115.36 5.46 26.07
CA ALA A 527 115.39 6.91 25.96
C ALA A 527 116.65 7.36 25.24
N ASP A 528 116.48 8.21 24.23
CA ASP A 528 117.59 8.99 23.70
C ASP A 528 117.58 10.34 24.43
N LEU A 529 118.36 10.38 25.51
CA LEU A 529 118.47 11.55 26.37
C LEU A 529 119.03 12.79 25.63
N ARG A 530 119.70 12.60 24.47
CA ARG A 530 120.23 13.70 23.67
C ARG A 530 119.19 14.29 22.73
N ALA A 531 118.34 13.45 22.15
CA ALA A 531 117.25 13.87 21.27
C ALA A 531 115.96 14.25 22.03
N GLY A 532 115.88 13.98 23.33
CA GLY A 532 114.68 14.21 24.15
C GLY A 532 113.52 13.26 23.81
N LEU A 533 113.80 12.18 23.07
CA LEU A 533 112.81 11.23 22.57
C LEU A 533 112.82 9.95 23.42
N LYS A 534 111.62 9.46 23.73
CA LYS A 534 111.41 8.13 24.31
C LYS A 534 110.95 7.19 23.20
N TYR A 535 111.55 6.01 23.12
CA TYR A 535 111.18 5.00 22.15
C TYR A 535 110.93 3.67 22.85
N ILE A 536 110.06 2.87 22.26
CA ILE A 536 109.79 1.51 22.70
C ILE A 536 110.60 0.60 21.79
N SER A 537 111.46 -0.22 22.37
CA SER A 537 112.23 -1.23 21.64
C SER A 537 111.82 -2.63 22.08
N VAL A 538 112.02 -3.60 21.20
CA VAL A 538 111.79 -5.01 21.52
C VAL A 538 112.97 -5.50 22.34
N GLU A 539 112.71 -5.92 23.57
CA GLU A 539 113.71 -6.54 24.44
C GLU A 539 113.87 -8.02 24.10
N GLU A 540 112.75 -8.74 23.95
CA GLU A 540 112.74 -10.19 23.77
C GLU A 540 111.47 -10.68 23.05
N HIS A 541 111.60 -11.76 22.27
CA HIS A 541 110.47 -12.53 21.75
C HIS A 541 110.38 -13.88 22.46
N LEU A 542 109.32 -14.10 23.22
CA LEU A 542 109.01 -15.41 23.77
C LEU A 542 108.07 -16.12 22.80
N ARG A 543 108.48 -17.29 22.31
CA ARG A 543 107.78 -18.06 21.27
C ARG A 543 107.47 -19.50 21.73
N PRO A 544 106.66 -19.70 22.78
CA PRO A 544 106.34 -21.05 23.25
C PRO A 544 105.68 -21.87 22.14
N GLY A 545 106.31 -22.98 21.72
CA GLY A 545 105.75 -23.90 20.72
C GLY A 545 105.76 -23.42 19.26
N LEU A 546 106.20 -22.19 18.97
CA LEU A 546 106.44 -21.74 17.59
C LEU A 546 107.84 -22.18 17.11
N PRO A 547 108.03 -22.46 15.80
CA PRO A 547 109.35 -22.75 15.25
C PRO A 547 110.37 -21.66 15.63
N ARG A 548 111.58 -22.09 16.03
CA ARG A 548 112.69 -21.16 16.27
C ARG A 548 112.92 -20.34 15.00
N GLU A 549 113.11 -19.04 15.18
CA GLU A 549 113.56 -18.18 14.10
C GLU A 549 114.91 -18.72 13.58
N THR A 550 114.95 -19.14 12.32
CA THR A 550 116.21 -19.54 11.70
C THR A 550 117.09 -18.29 11.62
N PRO A 551 118.37 -18.37 12.01
CA PRO A 551 119.28 -17.24 11.92
C PRO A 551 119.30 -16.70 10.49
N THR A 552 119.33 -15.38 10.37
CA THR A 552 119.35 -14.62 9.09
C THR A 552 120.29 -15.26 8.07
N GLY A 553 119.73 -15.89 7.03
CA GLY A 553 120.51 -16.50 5.95
C GLY A 553 119.79 -17.56 5.10
N GLU A 554 118.77 -18.26 5.61
CA GLU A 554 118.04 -19.28 4.84
C GLU A 554 116.66 -18.78 4.37
N THR A 555 116.42 -18.89 3.06
CA THR A 555 115.13 -18.60 2.45
C THR A 555 114.15 -19.74 2.74
N VAL A 556 113.16 -19.48 3.58
CA VAL A 556 111.98 -20.35 3.74
C VAL A 556 110.75 -19.58 3.29
N HIS A 557 109.94 -20.23 2.44
CA HIS A 557 108.62 -19.75 2.06
C HIS A 557 107.65 -19.91 3.22
N SER A 558 107.53 -18.89 4.08
CA SER A 558 106.37 -18.74 4.96
C SER A 558 105.24 -18.07 4.19
N GLU A 559 104.11 -18.76 4.08
CA GLU A 559 102.94 -18.26 3.35
C GLU A 559 102.18 -17.24 4.22
N ILE A 560 102.35 -15.96 3.89
CA ILE A 560 101.55 -14.86 4.45
C ILE A 560 100.20 -14.90 3.73
N THR A 561 99.19 -15.53 4.34
CA THR A 561 97.91 -15.79 3.67
C THR A 561 97.01 -14.57 3.49
N ALA A 562 97.29 -13.44 4.15
CA ALA A 562 96.71 -12.14 3.83
C ALA A 562 97.45 -11.00 4.56
N THR A 563 98.01 -10.03 3.85
CA THR A 563 98.39 -8.74 4.44
C THR A 563 98.30 -7.63 3.39
N ARG A 564 97.67 -6.50 3.73
CA ARG A 564 97.91 -5.23 3.01
C ARG A 564 99.14 -4.60 3.62
N MET A 565 100.30 -4.81 3.00
CA MET A 565 101.55 -4.19 3.44
C MET A 565 101.56 -2.74 2.96
N PHE A 566 101.33 -1.78 3.85
CA PHE A 566 101.60 -0.38 3.54
C PHE A 566 103.11 -0.15 3.69
N LYS A 567 103.83 -0.22 2.57
CA LYS A 567 105.25 0.15 2.51
C LYS A 567 105.33 1.67 2.52
N ARG A 568 105.86 2.27 3.59
CA ARG A 568 106.23 3.70 3.59
C ARG A 568 107.22 3.90 2.42
N PRO A 569 106.94 4.79 1.45
CA PRO A 569 107.88 5.04 0.37
C PRO A 569 109.21 5.49 0.97
N ALA A 570 110.30 4.91 0.47
CA ALA A 570 111.64 5.26 0.92
C ALA A 570 111.83 6.77 0.72
N PRO A 571 112.44 7.49 1.69
CA PRO A 571 112.78 8.88 1.49
C PRO A 571 113.71 8.97 0.28
N SER A 572 113.21 9.55 -0.81
CA SER A 572 114.02 9.91 -1.95
C SER A 572 115.00 10.99 -1.48
N THR A 573 116.23 10.58 -1.22
CA THR A 573 117.33 11.51 -0.99
C THR A 573 118.00 11.72 -2.35
N PRO A 574 118.18 12.95 -2.85
CA PRO A 574 118.97 13.18 -4.05
C PRO A 574 120.43 12.78 -3.84
#